data_AF-A0A960YVS4-F1
#
_entry.id   AF-A0A960YVS4-F1
#
_cell.length_a   1.000
_cell.length_b   1.000
_cell.length_c   1.000
_cell.angle_alpha   90.00
_cell.angle_beta   90.00
_cell.angle_gamma   90.00
#
_symmetry.space_group_name_H-M   'P 1'
#
loop_
_entity.id
_entity.type
_entity.pdbx_description
1 polymer ?
#
loop_
_entity_poly.entity_id
_entity_poly.type
_entity_poly.pdbx_seq_one_letter_code
_entity_poly.pdbx_strand_id
1 'polypeptide(L)'
;DMEILKELEQLEHKIKIYILVDSCKALPLSPILKFILINTVNLTCMERCRKNKINLKVFPSNSSRMMHLKSILFVGKKSFLISGQANFTPNSFNGAWLETNIYTEDLKIIKQFKEHFKSLWEVSNNISKYKQMNLFSQYILKFKNFIFLLLIEFLNYFGLRY
;
A
#
# COMPACT_ATOMS: atom_id res chain seq x y z
N ASP A 1 10.20 6.51 -4.94
CA ASP A 1 10.58 5.27 -4.24
C ASP A 1 9.77 5.17 -2.95
N MET A 2 9.38 3.99 -2.46
CA MET A 2 8.51 3.87 -1.27
C MET A 2 9.33 3.97 0.03
N GLU A 3 9.55 5.18 0.52
CA GLU A 3 10.41 5.46 1.68
C GLU A 3 9.93 4.78 2.96
N ILE A 4 8.63 4.83 3.26
CA ILE A 4 8.07 4.16 4.44
C ILE A 4 8.38 2.66 4.48
N LEU A 5 8.41 2.01 3.30
CA LEU A 5 8.72 0.59 3.24
C LEU A 5 10.20 0.34 3.53
N LYS A 6 11.11 1.23 3.13
CA LYS A 6 12.54 1.15 3.50
C LYS A 6 12.73 1.24 5.01
N GLU A 7 12.03 2.16 5.66
CA GLU A 7 12.08 2.32 7.11
C GLU A 7 11.57 1.07 7.84
N LEU A 8 10.46 0.50 7.37
CA LEU A 8 9.91 -0.74 7.93
C LEU A 8 10.84 -1.95 7.75
N GLU A 9 11.53 -2.05 6.61
CA GLU A 9 12.51 -3.11 6.37
C GLU A 9 13.67 -3.08 7.38
N GLN A 10 14.15 -1.90 7.75
CA GLN A 10 15.22 -1.76 8.76
C GLN A 10 14.78 -2.19 10.17
N LEU A 11 13.47 -2.24 10.42
CA LEU A 11 12.88 -2.56 11.71
C LEU A 11 12.39 -4.02 11.80
N GLU A 12 12.41 -4.79 10.71
CA GLU A 12 11.78 -6.13 10.64
C GLU A 12 12.34 -7.13 11.65
N HIS A 13 13.62 -7.02 11.99
CA HIS A 13 14.25 -7.87 13.01
C HIS A 13 13.94 -7.45 14.46
N LYS A 14 13.41 -6.25 14.67
CA LYS A 14 13.14 -5.66 16.00
C LYS A 14 11.67 -5.75 16.39
N ILE A 15 10.76 -5.69 15.41
CA ILE A 15 9.32 -5.65 15.64
C ILE A 15 8.57 -6.56 14.67
N LYS A 16 7.38 -7.02 15.08
CA LYS A 16 6.46 -7.69 14.15
C LYS A 16 5.72 -6.64 13.35
N ILE A 17 5.87 -6.71 12.03
CA ILE A 17 5.27 -5.75 11.09
C ILE A 17 4.13 -6.44 10.34
N TYR A 18 2.99 -5.75 10.31
CA TYR A 18 1.80 -6.15 9.57
C TYR A 18 1.40 -5.00 8.63
N ILE A 19 1.37 -5.27 7.33
CA ILE A 19 0.99 -4.31 6.30
C ILE A 19 -0.25 -4.83 5.59
N LEU A 20 -1.27 -3.99 5.49
CA LEU A 20 -2.45 -4.27 4.69
C LEU A 20 -2.53 -3.23 3.56
N VAL A 21 -2.53 -3.70 2.32
CA VAL A 21 -2.63 -2.83 1.12
C VAL A 21 -3.92 -3.08 0.36
N ASP A 22 -4.43 -2.06 -0.32
CA ASP A 22 -5.58 -2.22 -1.21
C ASP A 22 -5.16 -2.95 -2.49
N SER A 23 -6.04 -3.81 -3.02
CA SER A 23 -5.81 -4.44 -4.33
C SER A 23 -5.79 -3.45 -5.51
N CYS A 24 -6.23 -2.21 -5.30
CA CYS A 24 -6.43 -1.13 -6.27
C CYS A 24 -7.40 -1.46 -7.42
N LYS A 25 -8.07 -2.61 -7.40
CA LYS A 25 -9.00 -3.05 -8.45
C LYS A 25 -10.23 -2.14 -8.58
N ALA A 26 -10.64 -1.54 -7.48
CA ALA A 26 -11.80 -0.67 -7.39
C ALA A 26 -11.55 0.75 -7.93
N LEU A 27 -10.30 1.14 -8.20
CA LEU A 27 -10.00 2.48 -8.70
C LEU A 27 -10.71 2.75 -10.04
N PRO A 28 -11.13 3.99 -10.34
CA PRO A 28 -11.77 4.33 -11.61
C PRO A 28 -10.72 4.52 -12.73
N LEU A 29 -9.89 3.51 -12.97
CA LEU A 29 -8.83 3.50 -13.98
C LEU A 29 -9.19 2.60 -15.16
N SER A 30 -8.60 2.86 -16.33
CA SER A 30 -8.72 1.95 -17.47
C SER A 30 -8.11 0.57 -17.14
N PRO A 31 -8.55 -0.52 -17.80
CA PRO A 31 -8.05 -1.87 -17.51
C PRO A 31 -6.52 -2.00 -17.60
N ILE A 32 -5.90 -1.30 -18.56
CA ILE A 32 -4.44 -1.31 -18.75
C ILE A 32 -3.75 -0.60 -17.59
N LEU A 33 -4.23 0.58 -17.18
CA LEU A 33 -3.66 1.32 -16.05
C LEU A 33 -3.83 0.54 -14.74
N LYS A 34 -5.00 -0.08 -14.51
CA LYS A 34 -5.20 -0.99 -13.37
C LYS A 34 -4.22 -2.13 -13.39
N PHE A 35 -4.07 -2.78 -14.54
CA PHE A 35 -3.16 -3.89 -14.70
C PHE A 35 -1.72 -3.47 -14.36
N ILE A 36 -1.25 -2.35 -14.90
CA ILE A 36 0.10 -1.84 -14.63
C ILE A 36 0.26 -1.47 -13.15
N LEU A 37 -0.69 -0.75 -12.55
CA LEU A 37 -0.62 -0.36 -11.14
C LEU A 37 -0.57 -1.58 -10.22
N ILE A 38 -1.44 -2.56 -10.44
CA ILE A 38 -1.47 -3.80 -9.65
C ILE A 38 -0.16 -4.57 -9.83
N ASN A 39 0.35 -4.67 -11.06
CA ASN A 39 1.56 -5.41 -11.36
C ASN A 39 2.86 -4.68 -10.98
N THR A 40 2.84 -3.36 -10.80
CA THR A 40 4.05 -2.62 -10.41
C THR A 40 4.07 -2.35 -8.91
N VAL A 41 3.04 -1.70 -8.37
CA VAL A 41 3.01 -1.24 -6.97
C VAL A 41 2.81 -2.40 -6.00
N ASN A 42 1.74 -3.18 -6.19
CA ASN A 42 1.43 -4.26 -5.27
C ASN A 42 2.47 -5.38 -5.37
N LEU A 43 2.94 -5.74 -6.58
CA LEU A 43 4.02 -6.73 -6.71
C LEU A 43 5.33 -6.26 -6.07
N THR A 44 5.75 -5.01 -6.29
CA THR A 44 6.98 -4.48 -5.66
C THR A 44 6.87 -4.50 -4.13
N CYS A 45 5.73 -4.08 -3.59
CA CYS A 45 5.48 -4.13 -2.14
C CYS A 45 5.54 -5.58 -1.63
N MET A 46 4.91 -6.52 -2.33
CA MET A 46 4.90 -7.94 -1.98
C MET A 46 6.29 -8.56 -2.00
N GLU A 47 7.09 -8.33 -3.05
CA GLU A 47 8.44 -8.86 -3.14
C GLU A 47 9.34 -8.36 -2.02
N ARG A 48 9.24 -7.05 -1.73
CA ARG A 48 9.99 -6.40 -0.66
C ARG A 48 9.60 -6.92 0.71
N CYS A 49 8.30 -7.02 1.01
CA CYS A 49 7.85 -7.59 2.28
C CYS A 49 8.25 -9.05 2.45
N ARG A 50 8.18 -9.85 1.38
CA ARG A 50 8.58 -11.27 1.37
C ARG A 50 10.06 -11.45 1.70
N LYS A 51 10.93 -10.59 1.16
CA LYS A 51 12.38 -10.63 1.44
C LYS A 51 12.70 -10.28 2.90
N ASN A 52 11.86 -9.47 3.54
CA ASN A 52 12.14 -8.85 4.85
C ASN A 52 11.23 -9.35 5.99
N LYS A 53 10.77 -10.61 5.99
CA LYS A 53 9.88 -11.21 7.03
C LYS A 53 8.69 -10.32 7.48
N ILE A 54 8.24 -9.40 6.64
CA ILE A 54 7.09 -8.53 6.92
C ILE A 54 5.81 -9.28 6.53
N ASN A 55 4.82 -9.27 7.43
CA ASN A 55 3.52 -9.86 7.15
C ASN A 55 2.74 -8.88 6.28
N LEU A 56 2.44 -9.26 5.04
CA LEU A 56 1.65 -8.44 4.13
C LEU A 56 0.40 -9.21 3.68
N LYS A 57 -0.73 -8.52 3.63
CA LYS A 57 -1.95 -9.00 2.97
C LYS A 57 -2.49 -7.95 2.02
N VAL A 58 -3.27 -8.42 1.05
CA VAL A 58 -3.96 -7.55 0.09
C VAL A 58 -5.45 -7.62 0.34
N PHE A 59 -6.05 -6.47 0.62
CA PHE A 59 -7.49 -6.33 0.77
C PHE A 59 -8.17 -6.38 -0.61
N PRO A 60 -9.14 -7.28 -0.84
CA PRO A 60 -9.72 -7.53 -2.15
C PRO A 60 -10.82 -6.51 -2.50
N SER A 61 -10.44 -5.27 -2.74
CA SER A 61 -11.37 -4.23 -3.17
C SER A 61 -12.06 -4.56 -4.50
N ASN A 62 -13.31 -4.13 -4.63
CA ASN A 62 -14.14 -4.28 -5.82
C ASN A 62 -15.02 -3.02 -6.00
N SER A 63 -15.91 -3.02 -7.00
CA SER A 63 -16.75 -1.86 -7.32
C SER A 63 -17.67 -1.41 -6.19
N SER A 64 -18.00 -2.27 -5.21
CA SER A 64 -18.86 -1.93 -4.08
C SER A 64 -18.11 -1.68 -2.78
N ARG A 65 -16.82 -2.04 -2.69
CA ARG A 65 -16.02 -1.93 -1.47
C ARG A 65 -14.56 -1.65 -1.79
N MET A 66 -14.07 -0.49 -1.33
CA MET A 66 -12.67 -0.09 -1.42
C MET A 66 -12.10 0.21 -0.03
N MET A 67 -10.91 -0.29 0.27
CA MET A 67 -10.19 0.06 1.49
C MET A 67 -9.43 1.37 1.27
N HIS A 68 -10.03 2.47 1.67
CA HIS A 68 -9.43 3.81 1.57
C HIS A 68 -8.80 4.27 2.90
N LEU A 69 -8.28 3.33 3.69
CA LEU A 69 -7.69 3.59 5.01
C LEU A 69 -6.20 3.89 4.91
N LYS A 70 -5.73 4.93 5.60
CA LYS A 70 -4.30 5.27 5.72
C LYS A 70 -3.99 5.49 7.18
N SER A 71 -3.36 4.50 7.79
CA SER A 71 -3.11 4.54 9.23
C SER A 71 -1.89 3.72 9.60
N ILE A 72 -1.19 4.17 10.62
CA ILE A 72 -0.09 3.46 11.28
C ILE A 72 -0.49 3.28 12.74
N LEU A 73 -0.56 2.02 13.17
CA LEU A 73 -0.70 1.67 14.57
C LEU A 73 0.63 1.11 15.08
N PHE A 74 1.16 1.70 16.13
CA PHE A 74 2.26 1.11 16.90
C PHE A 74 1.72 0.59 18.23
N VAL A 75 2.07 -0.66 18.56
CA VAL A 75 1.68 -1.32 19.82
C VAL A 75 2.93 -1.73 20.57
N GLY A 76 3.13 -1.16 21.75
CA GLY A 76 4.30 -1.42 22.60
C GLY A 76 4.16 -0.78 23.97
N LYS A 77 5.29 -0.55 24.65
CA LYS A 77 5.31 0.16 25.96
C LYS A 77 4.61 1.52 25.90
N LYS A 78 4.76 2.22 24.77
CA LYS A 78 3.91 3.33 24.36
C LYS A 78 3.18 2.90 23.09
N SER A 79 1.88 3.11 23.04
CA SER A 79 1.06 2.75 21.87
C SER A 79 0.46 4.02 21.31
N PHE A 80 0.44 4.14 19.98
CA PHE A 80 -0.10 5.31 19.30
C PHE A 80 -0.69 4.93 17.94
N LEU A 81 -1.60 5.77 17.47
CA LEU A 81 -2.22 5.69 16.17
C LEU A 81 -2.00 7.01 15.43
N ILE A 82 -1.52 6.92 14.18
CA ILE A 82 -1.54 8.00 13.21
C ILE A 82 -2.53 7.60 12.12
N SER A 83 -3.50 8.46 11.81
CA SER A 83 -4.51 8.18 10.79
C SER A 83 -4.99 9.48 10.13
N GLY A 84 -5.33 9.44 8.85
CA GLY A 84 -5.86 10.63 8.17
C GLY A 84 -5.91 10.51 6.65
N GLN A 85 -5.63 11.64 6.01
CA GLN A 85 -5.76 11.79 4.56
C GLN A 85 -4.56 11.25 3.78
N ALA A 86 -3.38 11.21 4.41
CA ALA A 86 -2.12 10.95 3.73
C ALA A 86 -2.01 9.53 3.16
N ASN A 87 -1.93 9.42 1.83
CA ASN A 87 -1.54 8.18 1.17
C ASN A 87 -0.04 8.01 1.34
N PHE A 88 0.45 7.17 2.27
CA PHE A 88 1.88 6.94 2.54
C PHE A 88 2.74 6.61 1.29
N THR A 89 2.98 7.62 0.46
CA THR A 89 3.47 7.62 -0.90
C THR A 89 4.30 8.89 -1.07
N PRO A 90 5.24 8.95 -2.04
CA PRO A 90 6.10 10.12 -2.21
C PRO A 90 5.34 11.45 -2.38
N ASN A 91 4.17 11.43 -3.03
CA ASN A 91 3.36 12.62 -3.28
C ASN A 91 2.77 13.24 -2.01
N SER A 92 2.62 12.46 -0.95
CA SER A 92 2.16 12.94 0.35
C SER A 92 3.27 13.64 1.14
N PHE A 93 4.54 13.33 0.83
CA PHE A 93 5.70 13.83 1.58
C PHE A 93 6.51 14.89 0.84
N ASN A 94 6.26 15.10 -0.46
CA ASN A 94 6.94 16.12 -1.27
C ASN A 94 6.24 17.49 -1.27
N GLY A 95 5.18 17.65 -0.47
CA GLY A 95 4.42 18.90 -0.37
C GLY A 95 3.50 19.20 -1.56
N ALA A 96 3.27 18.24 -2.47
CA ALA A 96 2.34 18.42 -3.58
C ALA A 96 0.89 18.66 -3.13
N TRP A 97 0.53 18.20 -1.92
CA TRP A 97 -0.82 18.31 -1.36
C TRP A 97 -0.78 18.71 0.11
N LEU A 98 -1.78 19.49 0.54
CA LEU A 98 -2.02 19.72 1.96
C LEU A 98 -2.78 18.51 2.52
N GLU A 99 -2.18 17.81 3.48
CA GLU A 99 -2.78 16.62 4.08
C GLU A 99 -2.94 16.80 5.59
N THR A 100 -4.09 16.39 6.12
CA THR A 100 -4.35 16.39 7.56
C THR A 100 -4.33 14.96 8.10
N ASN A 101 -3.50 14.75 9.12
CA ASN A 101 -3.45 13.51 9.89
C ASN A 101 -3.66 13.79 11.38
N ILE A 102 -4.24 12.82 12.06
CA ILE A 102 -4.51 12.83 13.50
C ILE A 102 -3.54 11.87 14.16
N TYR A 103 -2.95 12.31 15.26
CA TYR A 103 -2.17 11.49 16.18
C TYR A 103 -2.96 11.30 17.48
N THR A 104 -3.01 10.07 18.00
CA THR A 104 -3.64 9.79 19.29
C THR A 104 -2.93 8.67 20.05
N GLU A 105 -2.87 8.81 21.37
CA GLU A 105 -2.45 7.78 22.33
C GLU A 105 -3.66 7.23 23.13
N ASP A 106 -4.89 7.64 22.78
CA ASP A 106 -6.09 7.15 23.46
C ASP A 106 -6.25 5.64 23.26
N LEU A 107 -6.14 4.90 24.36
CA LEU A 107 -6.17 3.44 24.38
C LEU A 107 -7.52 2.88 23.90
N LYS A 108 -8.64 3.58 24.08
CA LYS A 108 -9.95 3.15 23.58
C LYS A 108 -9.98 3.22 22.05
N ILE A 109 -9.50 4.32 21.47
CA ILE A 109 -9.42 4.49 20.01
C ILE A 109 -8.45 3.46 19.41
N ILE A 110 -7.29 3.29 20.03
CA ILE A 110 -6.29 2.29 19.60
C ILE A 110 -6.88 0.88 19.62
N LYS A 111 -7.62 0.51 20.69
CA LYS A 111 -8.27 -0.80 20.79
C LYS A 111 -9.28 -1.01 19.67
N GLN A 112 -10.17 -0.05 19.44
CA GLN A 112 -11.17 -0.10 18.37
C GLN A 112 -10.52 -0.20 16.99
N PHE A 113 -9.49 0.61 16.73
CA PHE A 113 -8.74 0.55 15.48
C PHE A 113 -8.08 -0.82 15.29
N LYS A 114 -7.47 -1.39 16.33
CA LYS A 114 -6.85 -2.70 16.28
C LYS A 114 -7.86 -3.81 15.96
N GLU A 115 -9.05 -3.76 16.55
CA GLU A 115 -10.15 -4.69 16.27
C GLU A 115 -10.63 -4.56 14.81
N HIS A 116 -10.79 -3.33 14.32
CA HIS A 116 -11.13 -3.07 12.92
C HIS A 116 -10.03 -3.55 11.96
N PHE A 117 -8.76 -3.29 12.27
CA PHE A 117 -7.65 -3.80 11.46
C PHE A 117 -7.66 -5.33 11.41
N LYS A 118 -7.92 -6.00 12.53
CA LYS A 118 -8.01 -7.46 12.59
C LYS A 118 -9.13 -8.00 11.68
N SER A 119 -10.32 -7.38 11.70
CA SER A 119 -11.43 -7.81 10.84
C SER A 119 -11.11 -7.63 9.35
N LEU A 120 -10.46 -6.52 8.98
CA LEU A 120 -9.96 -6.30 7.62
C LEU A 120 -8.89 -7.33 7.24
N TRP A 121 -7.98 -7.66 8.17
CA TRP A 121 -6.92 -8.63 7.97
C TRP A 121 -7.45 -10.04 7.70
N GLU A 122 -8.51 -10.45 8.39
CA GLU A 122 -9.11 -11.79 8.25
C GLU A 122 -9.74 -12.00 6.87
N VAL A 123 -10.42 -10.99 6.33
CA VAL A 123 -11.04 -11.06 4.98
C VAL A 123 -10.04 -10.82 3.84
N SER A 124 -8.79 -10.55 4.16
CA SER A 124 -7.75 -10.22 3.19
C SER A 124 -6.98 -11.44 2.72
N ASN A 125 -6.52 -11.39 1.46
CA ASN A 125 -5.83 -12.51 0.84
C ASN A 125 -4.34 -12.51 1.19
N ASN A 126 -3.82 -13.71 1.46
CA ASN A 126 -2.38 -13.95 1.55
C ASN A 126 -1.70 -13.79 0.18
N ILE A 127 -0.44 -13.37 0.24
CA ILE A 127 0.48 -13.16 -0.88
C ILE A 127 0.55 -14.38 -1.81
N SER A 128 0.35 -15.59 -1.28
CA SER A 128 0.46 -16.85 -2.03
C SER A 128 -0.52 -16.97 -3.21
N LYS A 129 -1.66 -16.27 -3.22
CA LYS A 129 -2.58 -16.27 -4.37
C LYS A 129 -2.10 -15.39 -5.54
N TYR A 130 -1.18 -14.47 -5.31
CA TYR A 130 -0.54 -13.66 -6.36
C TYR A 130 0.69 -14.36 -6.98
N LYS A 131 0.99 -15.61 -6.58
CA LYS A 131 2.17 -16.39 -7.03
C LYS A 131 2.19 -16.75 -8.51
N GLN A 132 1.08 -16.64 -9.25
CA GLN A 132 1.13 -16.76 -10.71
C GLN A 132 1.68 -15.47 -11.31
N MET A 133 2.94 -15.15 -11.00
CA MET A 133 3.74 -14.25 -11.81
C MET A 133 3.96 -14.96 -13.13
N ASN A 134 3.17 -14.64 -14.14
CA ASN A 134 3.54 -14.97 -15.50
C ASN A 134 4.83 -14.20 -15.86
N LEU A 135 5.58 -14.67 -16.86
CA LEU A 135 6.82 -14.02 -17.32
C LEU A 135 6.62 -12.52 -17.54
N PHE A 136 5.43 -12.11 -17.99
CA PHE A 136 5.08 -10.72 -18.25
C PHE A 136 5.14 -9.83 -17.00
N SER A 137 4.65 -10.28 -15.85
CA SER A 137 4.77 -9.55 -14.58
C SER A 137 6.24 -9.38 -14.15
N GLN A 138 7.10 -10.36 -14.42
CA GLN A 138 8.55 -10.25 -14.17
C GLN A 138 9.21 -9.23 -15.09
N TYR A 139 8.83 -9.22 -16.38
CA TYR A 139 9.25 -8.19 -17.33
C TYR A 139 8.81 -6.80 -16.88
N ILE A 140 7.57 -6.64 -16.42
CA ILE A 140 7.06 -5.37 -15.91
C ILE A 140 7.86 -4.88 -14.70
N LEU A 141 8.19 -5.77 -13.75
CA LEU A 141 9.05 -5.44 -12.61
C LEU A 141 10.47 -5.03 -13.03
N LYS A 142 11.05 -5.76 -13.99
CA LYS A 142 12.40 -5.49 -14.53
C LYS A 142 12.47 -4.15 -15.25
N PHE A 143 11.40 -3.77 -15.95
CA PHE A 143 11.28 -2.52 -16.69
C PHE A 143 10.40 -1.48 -15.97
N LYS A 144 10.15 -1.62 -14.66
CA LYS A 144 9.17 -0.81 -13.93
C LYS A 144 9.39 0.69 -14.06
N ASN A 145 10.65 1.13 -14.08
CA ASN A 145 10.98 2.55 -14.24
C ASN A 145 10.63 3.04 -15.65
N PHE A 146 10.89 2.23 -16.68
CA PHE A 146 10.55 2.55 -18.06
C PHE A 146 9.05 2.56 -18.31
N ILE A 147 8.33 1.56 -17.77
CA ILE A 147 6.87 1.47 -17.89
C ILE A 147 6.19 2.59 -17.11
N PHE A 148 6.71 2.95 -15.93
CA PHE A 148 6.19 4.06 -15.14
C PHE A 148 6.38 5.41 -15.83
N LEU A 149 7.54 5.63 -16.47
CA LEU A 149 7.79 6.81 -17.31
C LEU A 149 6.82 6.87 -18.50
N LEU A 150 6.63 5.76 -19.21
CA LEU A 150 5.62 5.65 -20.29
C LEU A 150 4.20 5.93 -19.79
N LEU A 151 3.86 5.48 -18.58
CA LEU A 151 2.57 5.73 -17.97
C LEU A 151 2.35 7.22 -17.69
N ILE A 152 3.37 7.89 -17.13
CA ILE A 152 3.33 9.31 -16.83
C ILE A 152 3.19 10.12 -18.13
N GLU A 153 3.98 9.81 -19.16
CA GLU A 153 3.85 10.47 -20.47
C GLU A 153 2.48 10.24 -21.09
N PHE A 154 1.96 9.01 -21.04
CA PHE A 154 0.63 8.70 -21.55
C PHE A 154 -0.47 9.46 -20.80
N LEU A 155 -0.42 9.50 -19.46
CA LEU A 155 -1.39 10.24 -18.64
C LEU A 155 -1.33 11.75 -18.88
N ASN A 156 -0.11 12.30 -19.04
CA ASN A 156 0.09 13.70 -19.41
C ASN A 156 -0.46 14.01 -20.82
N TYR A 157 -0.28 13.11 -21.79
CA TYR A 157 -0.82 13.25 -23.14
C TYR A 157 -2.36 13.33 -23.18
N PHE A 158 -3.03 12.62 -22.27
CA PHE A 158 -4.49 12.66 -22.14
C PHE A 158 -5.04 13.73 -21.18
N GLY A 159 -4.20 14.65 -20.70
CA GLY A 159 -4.62 15.73 -19.79
C GLY A 159 -5.08 15.25 -18.40
N LEU A 160 -4.83 13.99 -18.06
CA LEU A 160 -5.04 13.44 -16.73
C LEU A 160 -3.82 13.82 -15.88
N ARG A 161 -3.77 15.09 -15.46
CA ARG A 161 -2.70 15.59 -14.58
C ARG A 161 -2.78 14.88 -13.23
N TYR A 162 -1.70 14.21 -12.86
CA TYR A 162 -1.40 13.72 -11.52
C TYR A 162 -0.47 14.70 -10.80
#